data_AF-A0A2V5ZRQ6-F1
#
_entry.id   AF-A0A2V5ZRQ6-F1
#
_cell.length_a   1.000
_cell.length_b   1.000
_cell.length_c   1.000
_cell.angle_alpha   90.00
_cell.angle_beta   90.00
_cell.angle_gamma   90.00
#
_symmetry.space_group_name_H-M   'P 1'
#
loop_
_entity.id
_entity.type
_entity.pdbx_description
1 polymer ?
#
loop_
_entity_poly.entity_id
_entity_poly.type
_entity_poly.pdbx_seq_one_letter_code
_entity_poly.pdbx_strand_id
1 'polypeptide(L)' 'MVNPTSELVAALRERLAIIGDENSRRDPERHTARLRAVSEKIDNLAAALPKPVDPQLAHFLQRKSYDKALEFLEHQNNVR' A
#
# COMPACT_ATOMS: atom_id res chain seq x y z
N MET A 1 0.29 19.93 -4.29
CA MET A 1 0.84 19.25 -3.11
C MET A 1 0.42 17.79 -3.20
N VAL A 2 1.36 16.86 -3.28
CA VAL A 2 1.07 15.42 -3.33
C VAL A 2 0.57 15.02 -1.94
N ASN A 3 -0.62 14.40 -1.87
CA ASN A 3 -1.20 14.01 -0.60
C ASN A 3 -0.61 12.63 -0.21
N PRO A 4 0.11 12.49 0.92
CA PRO A 4 0.73 11.23 1.32
C PRO A 4 -0.28 10.08 1.40
N THR A 5 -1.54 10.38 1.73
CA THR A 5 -2.63 9.39 1.71
C THR A 5 -2.93 8.89 0.30
N SER A 6 -2.97 9.77 -0.70
CA SER A 6 -3.21 9.39 -2.09
C SER A 6 -2.05 8.57 -2.67
N GLU A 7 -0.81 8.91 -2.30
CA GLU A 7 0.36 8.12 -2.68
C GLU A 7 0.36 6.75 -2.01
N LEU A 8 -0.07 6.67 -0.75
CA LEU A 8 -0.23 5.39 -0.05
C LEU A 8 -1.27 4.50 -0.74
N VAL A 9 -2.43 5.04 -1.11
CA VAL A 9 -3.46 4.32 -1.89
C VAL A 9 -2.87 3.80 -3.21
N ALA A 10 -2.13 4.63 -3.94
CA ALA A 10 -1.50 4.21 -5.20
C ALA A 10 -0.48 3.08 -4.98
N ALA A 11 0.37 3.17 -3.96
CA ALA A 11 1.36 2.13 -3.64
C ALA A 11 0.70 0.81 -3.21
N LEU A 12 -0.40 0.86 -2.46
CA LEU A 12 -1.17 -0.32 -2.08
C LEU A 12 -1.78 -1.00 -3.32
N ARG A 13 -2.41 -0.24 -4.23
CA ARG A 13 -2.93 -0.76 -5.50
C ARG A 13 -1.83 -1.37 -6.38
N GLU A 14 -0.68 -0.69 -6.48
CA GLU A 14 0.49 -1.18 -7.22
C GLU A 14 0.94 -2.54 -6.67
N ARG A 15 1.01 -2.70 -5.35
CA ARG A 15 1.37 -3.98 -4.73
C ARG A 15 0.40 -5.10 -5.10
N LEU A 16 -0.91 -4.84 -5.06
CA LEU A 16 -1.93 -5.85 -5.43
C LEU A 16 -1.85 -6.22 -6.91
N ALA A 17 -1.61 -5.23 -7.79
CA ALA A 17 -1.39 -5.48 -9.20
C ALA A 17 -0.15 -6.34 -9.44
N ILE A 18 0.95 -6.13 -8.69
CA ILE A 18 2.15 -6.97 -8.76
C ILE A 18 1.82 -8.41 -8.36
N ILE A 19 1.09 -8.64 -7.25
CA ILE A 19 0.69 -9.98 -6.80
C ILE A 19 -0.19 -10.69 -7.85
N GLY A 20 -1.11 -9.95 -8.48
CA GLY A 20 -1.97 -10.46 -9.54
C GLY A 20 -1.29 -10.66 -10.90
N ASP A 21 -0.06 -10.20 -11.09
CA ASP A 21 0.67 -10.32 -12.35
C ASP A 21 1.22 -11.75 -12.54
N GLU A 22 0.43 -12.61 -13.16
CA GLU A 22 0.79 -14.00 -13.49
C GLU A 22 2.03 -14.12 -14.39
N ASN A 23 2.46 -13.05 -15.07
CA ASN A 23 3.70 -13.06 -15.87
C ASN A 23 4.97 -13.18 -15.01
N SER A 24 4.84 -12.93 -13.71
CA SER A 24 5.91 -13.08 -12.72
C SER A 24 6.45 -14.50 -12.61
N ARG A 25 5.72 -15.51 -13.13
CA ARG A 25 6.21 -16.89 -13.24
C ARG A 25 7.47 -17.02 -14.11
N ARG A 26 7.72 -16.07 -15.03
CA ARG A 26 8.92 -16.07 -15.89
C ARG A 26 10.16 -15.47 -15.20
N ASP A 27 9.96 -14.57 -14.24
CA ASP A 27 11.03 -13.86 -13.53
C ASP A 27 10.70 -13.66 -12.04
N PRO A 28 10.79 -14.71 -11.21
CA PRO A 28 10.42 -14.66 -9.80
C PRO A 28 11.30 -13.70 -8.98
N GLU A 29 12.57 -13.54 -9.35
CA GLU A 29 13.48 -12.61 -8.69
C GLU A 29 13.04 -11.16 -8.90
N ARG A 30 12.69 -10.80 -10.14
CA ARG A 30 12.20 -9.46 -10.49
C ARG A 30 10.87 -9.16 -9.81
N HIS A 31 9.99 -10.15 -9.73
CA HIS A 31 8.73 -10.02 -9.00
C HIS A 31 8.95 -9.76 -7.51
N THR A 32 9.82 -10.54 -6.87
CA THR A 32 10.14 -10.39 -5.45
C THR A 32 10.81 -9.04 -5.17
N ALA A 33 11.72 -8.59 -6.04
CA ALA A 33 12.35 -7.27 -5.93
C ALA A 33 11.32 -6.13 -6.02
N ARG A 34 10.34 -6.22 -6.93
CA ARG A 34 9.23 -5.25 -7.03
C ARG A 34 8.35 -5.25 -5.78
N LEU A 35 7.97 -6.42 -5.28
CA LEU A 35 7.19 -6.56 -4.04
C LEU A 35 7.92 -5.95 -2.84
N ARG A 36 9.24 -6.10 -2.77
CA ARG A 36 10.05 -5.50 -1.72
C ARG A 36 10.08 -3.97 -1.85
N ALA A 37 10.38 -3.46 -3.04
CA ALA A 37 10.45 -2.02 -3.29
C ALA A 37 9.12 -1.31 -2.98
N VAL A 38 7.99 -1.89 -3.39
CA VAL A 38 6.67 -1.31 -3.08
C VAL A 38 6.34 -1.40 -1.58
N SER A 39 6.76 -2.47 -0.89
CA SER A 39 6.57 -2.59 0.57
C SER A 39 7.37 -1.52 1.32
N GLU A 40 8.63 -1.30 0.95
CA GLU A 40 9.46 -0.24 1.54
C GLU A 40 8.88 1.16 1.26
N LYS A 41 8.34 1.37 0.05
CA LYS A 41 7.62 2.61 -0.29
C LYS A 41 6.39 2.82 0.60
N ILE A 42 5.60 1.77 0.84
CA ILE A 42 4.42 1.83 1.72
C ILE A 42 4.83 2.19 3.15
N ASP A 43 5.89 1.58 3.68
CA ASP A 43 6.38 1.88 5.04
C ASP A 43 6.82 3.35 5.18
N ASN A 44 7.53 3.89 4.17
CA ASN A 44 7.93 5.29 4.15
C ASN A 44 6.72 6.24 4.08
N LEU A 45 5.72 5.92 3.24
CA LEU A 45 4.50 6.71 3.12
C LEU A 45 3.66 6.67 4.39
N ALA A 46 3.56 5.50 5.02
CA ALA A 46 2.88 5.32 6.30
C ALA A 46 3.51 6.18 7.40
N ALA A 47 4.85 6.24 7.46
CA ALA A 47 5.57 7.10 8.41
C ALA A 47 5.38 8.60 8.12
N ALA A 48 5.15 8.97 6.86
CA ALA A 48 4.91 10.34 6.42
C ALA A 48 3.44 10.78 6.52
N LEU A 49 2.53 9.91 6.96
CA LEU A 49 1.12 10.27 7.11
C LEU A 49 0.92 11.41 8.12
N PRO A 50 -0.03 12.33 7.85
CA PRO A 50 -0.37 13.38 8.81
C PRO A 50 -0.92 12.76 10.10
N LYS A 51 -0.43 13.25 11.24
CA LYS A 51 -0.90 12.82 12.56
C LYS A 51 -2.11 13.64 13.00
N PRO A 52 -3.08 13.04 13.71
CA PRO A 52 -3.11 11.63 14.14
C PRO A 52 -3.48 10.67 13.00
N VAL A 53 -2.79 9.52 12.96
CA VAL A 53 -3.13 8.43 12.05
C VAL A 53 -4.28 7.63 12.65
N ASP A 54 -5.24 7.22 11.82
CA ASP A 54 -6.35 6.38 12.26
C ASP A 54 -5.84 5.05 12.86
N PRO A 55 -6.28 4.65 14.08
CA PRO A 55 -5.82 3.43 14.73
C PRO A 55 -6.06 2.15 13.91
N GLN A 56 -7.15 2.10 13.14
CA GLN A 56 -7.49 0.95 12.31
C GLN A 56 -6.54 0.87 11.10
N LEU A 57 -6.25 2.01 10.46
CA LEU A 57 -5.25 2.09 9.40
C LEU A 57 -3.86 1.70 9.90
N ALA A 58 -3.45 2.22 11.06
CA ALA A 58 -2.17 1.89 11.67
C ALA A 58 -2.06 0.39 11.98
N HIS A 59 -3.14 -0.23 12.44
CA HIS A 59 -3.21 -1.67 12.68
C HIS A 59 -3.01 -2.48 11.39
N PHE A 60 -3.70 -2.12 10.30
CA PHE A 60 -3.55 -2.81 9.03
C PHE A 60 -2.14 -2.69 8.45
N LEU A 61 -1.53 -1.51 8.54
CA LEU A 61 -0.16 -1.27 8.09
C LEU A 61 0.85 -2.09 8.93
N GLN A 62 0.72 -2.12 10.25
CA GLN A 62 1.59 -2.94 11.13
C GLN A 62 1.48 -4.44 10.83
N ARG A 63 0.28 -4.94 10.53
CA ARG A 63 0.08 -6.35 10.16
C ARG A 63 0.38 -6.66 8.70
N LYS A 64 0.89 -5.68 7.93
CA LYS A 64 1.12 -5.79 6.48
C LYS A 64 -0.13 -6.26 5.71
N SER A 65 -1.30 -5.95 6.25
CA SER A 65 -2.61 -6.28 5.67
C SER A 65 -3.00 -5.20 4.66
N TYR A 66 -2.23 -5.15 3.56
CA TYR A 66 -2.31 -4.06 2.58
C TYR A 66 -3.65 -4.01 1.84
N ASP A 67 -4.29 -5.14 1.57
CA ASP A 67 -5.65 -5.19 1.03
C ASP A 67 -6.65 -4.47 1.94
N LYS A 68 -6.58 -4.73 3.25
CA LYS A 68 -7.45 -4.06 4.25
C LYS A 68 -7.13 -2.59 4.45
N ALA A 69 -5.85 -2.23 4.39
CA ALA A 69 -5.45 -0.83 4.41
C ALA A 69 -6.00 -0.08 3.18
N LEU A 70 -5.98 -0.70 2.00
CA LEU A 70 -6.53 -0.13 0.78
C LEU A 70 -8.05 0.03 0.88
N GLU A 71 -8.78 -1.03 1.22
CA GLU A 71 -10.24 -1.00 1.41
C GLU A 71 -10.62 0.13 2.38
N PHE A 72 -9.92 0.24 3.51
CA PHE A 72 -10.17 1.28 4.51
C PHE A 72 -9.99 2.69 3.94
N LEU A 73 -8.88 2.94 3.24
CA LEU A 73 -8.58 4.25 2.64
C LEU A 73 -9.53 4.59 1.49
N GLU A 74 -9.94 3.60 0.69
CA GLU A 74 -10.92 3.79 -0.38
C GLU A 74 -12.30 4.11 0.19
N HIS A 75 -12.73 3.38 1.22
CA HIS A 75 -13.96 3.71 1.95
C HIS A 75 -13.92 5.12 2.53
N GLN A 76 -12.81 5.54 3.16
CA GLN A 76 -12.71 6.92 3.68
C GLN A 76 -12.73 7.99 2.58
N ASN A 77 -12.17 7.71 1.40
CA ASN A 77 -12.20 8.64 0.27
C ASN A 77 -13.55 8.69 -0.45
N ASN A 78 -14.32 7.59 -0.45
CA ASN A 78 -15.62 7.50 -1.13
C ASN A 78 -16.80 8.02 -0.30
N VAL A 79 -16.57 8.27 1.00
CA VAL A 79 -17.56 8.82 1.94
C VAL A 79 -17.40 10.36 2.08
N ARG A 80 -16.50 10.98 1.29
CA ARG A 80 -16.25 12.42 1.28
C ARG A 80 -17.05 13.17 0.23
#